data_AF-A0A1Y1R330-F1
#
_entry.id   AF-A0A1Y1R330-F1
#
_cell.length_a   1.000
_cell.length_b   1.000
_cell.length_c   1.000
_cell.angle_alpha   90.00
_cell.angle_beta   90.00
_cell.angle_gamma   90.00
#
_symmetry.space_group_name_H-M   'P 1'
#
loop_
_entity.id
_entity.type
_entity.pdbx_description
1 polymer ?
#
loop_
_entity_poly.entity_id
_entity_poly.type
_entity_poly.pdbx_seq_one_letter_code
_entity_poly.pdbx_strand_id
1 'polypeptide(L)'
;MPAIYNAPLKDIRFLIHGLLDGGGISSLDKYHEVTPDLMDAVLEEGGRLCEQEFLAVNGSGDEQGCRYDVDTQTVTTPAGYKEAYQAFAEGGWLGISMDETWGGKPCHTFWDLPWKR
;
A
#
# COMPACT_ATOMS: atom_id res chain seq x y z
N MET A 1 -17.20 6.52 -19.28
CA MET A 1 -16.08 7.36 -18.83
C MET A 1 -15.03 6.42 -18.28
N PRO A 2 -13.72 6.58 -18.59
CA PRO A 2 -12.69 5.78 -17.93
C PRO A 2 -12.83 5.95 -16.42
N ALA A 3 -12.61 4.87 -15.65
CA ALA A 3 -12.62 4.95 -14.20
C ALA A 3 -11.53 5.93 -13.74
N ILE A 4 -11.85 6.78 -12.78
CA ILE A 4 -10.91 7.74 -12.20
C ILE A 4 -10.80 7.38 -10.72
N TYR A 5 -9.58 7.04 -10.29
CA TYR A 5 -9.23 6.98 -8.88
C TYR A 5 -8.31 8.16 -8.58
N ASN A 6 -8.60 8.88 -7.50
CA ASN A 6 -7.77 9.97 -7.00
C ASN A 6 -7.51 9.69 -5.52
N ALA A 7 -6.26 9.44 -5.16
CA ALA A 7 -5.91 9.11 -3.80
C ALA A 7 -6.24 10.30 -2.87
N PRO A 8 -7.03 10.11 -1.79
CA PRO A 8 -7.47 11.20 -0.92
C PRO A 8 -6.37 11.61 0.07
N LEU A 9 -5.16 11.93 -0.43
CA LEU A 9 -3.97 12.18 0.37
C LEU A 9 -4.16 13.33 1.36
N LYS A 10 -4.91 14.37 0.96
CA LYS A 10 -5.23 15.51 1.83
C LYS A 10 -5.97 15.08 3.10
N ASP A 11 -6.99 14.24 2.96
CA ASP A 11 -7.81 13.80 4.09
C ASP A 11 -7.03 12.81 4.96
N ILE A 12 -6.24 11.93 4.35
CA ILE A 12 -5.37 11.01 5.09
C ILE A 12 -4.33 11.78 5.92
N ARG A 13 -3.69 12.80 5.33
CA ARG A 13 -2.75 13.68 6.06
C ARG A 13 -3.41 14.47 7.16
N PHE A 14 -4.64 14.95 6.94
CA PHE A 14 -5.40 15.61 7.99
C PHE A 14 -5.65 14.66 9.18
N LEU A 15 -6.01 13.41 8.92
CA LEU A 15 -6.19 12.43 9.99
C LEU A 15 -4.88 12.16 10.73
N ILE A 16 -3.79 11.89 10.01
CA ILE A 16 -2.50 11.55 10.61
C ILE A 16 -1.93 12.74 11.39
N HIS A 17 -1.78 13.90 10.76
CA HIS A 17 -1.10 15.04 11.36
C HIS A 17 -2.01 15.93 12.21
N GLY A 18 -3.28 16.04 11.83
CA GLY A 18 -4.23 16.97 12.45
C GLY A 18 -5.08 16.36 13.57
N LEU A 19 -5.36 15.05 13.53
CA LEU A 19 -6.22 14.39 14.52
C LEU A 19 -5.45 13.40 15.41
N LEU A 20 -4.53 12.63 14.84
CA LEU A 20 -3.86 11.52 15.52
C LEU A 20 -2.49 11.87 16.13
N ASP A 21 -2.05 13.13 15.99
CA ASP A 21 -0.71 13.58 16.39
C ASP A 21 0.40 12.65 15.85
N GLY A 22 0.33 12.34 14.55
CA GLY A 22 1.25 11.42 13.88
C GLY A 22 2.71 11.87 14.00
N GLY A 23 2.98 13.17 14.09
CA GLY A 23 4.34 13.68 14.35
C GLY A 23 4.87 13.36 15.74
N GLY A 24 3.99 13.14 16.73
CA GLY A 24 4.38 12.69 18.06
C GLY A 24 4.94 11.27 18.09
N ILE A 25 4.64 10.43 17.10
CA ILE A 25 5.12 9.04 17.03
C ILE A 25 6.64 8.96 16.98
N SER A 26 7.31 9.84 16.22
CA SER A 26 8.77 9.82 16.13
C SER A 26 9.49 10.16 17.43
N SER A 27 8.78 10.64 18.47
CA SER A 27 9.37 10.84 19.80
C SER A 27 9.52 9.54 20.60
N LEU A 28 8.88 8.45 20.17
CA LEU A 28 9.00 7.15 20.81
C LEU A 28 10.22 6.40 20.25
N ASP A 29 11.10 5.89 21.11
CA ASP A 29 12.36 5.23 20.71
C ASP A 29 12.17 4.14 19.63
N LYS A 30 11.11 3.33 19.73
CA LYS A 30 10.80 2.27 18.75
C LYS A 30 10.42 2.83 17.36
N TYR A 31 10.02 4.10 17.28
CA TYR A 31 9.37 4.70 16.12
C TYR A 31 10.10 5.95 15.59
N HIS A 32 11.31 6.23 16.09
CA HIS A 32 12.04 7.46 15.77
C HIS A 32 12.33 7.64 14.26
N GLU A 33 12.38 6.55 13.51
CA GLU A 33 12.55 6.58 12.05
C GLU A 33 11.27 6.93 11.28
N VAL A 34 10.10 6.83 11.92
CA VAL A 34 8.80 7.15 11.30
C VAL A 34 8.53 8.64 11.41
N THR A 35 9.27 9.43 10.64
CA THR A 35 9.15 10.89 10.60
C THR A 35 7.92 11.34 9.78
N PRO A 36 7.38 12.55 10.00
CA PRO A 36 6.30 13.10 9.19
C PRO A 36 6.61 13.10 7.69
N ASP A 37 7.84 13.44 7.32
CA ASP A 37 8.30 13.46 5.92
C ASP A 37 8.30 12.05 5.32
N LEU A 38 8.72 11.03 6.08
CA LEU A 38 8.67 9.64 5.63
C LEU A 38 7.22 9.18 5.44
N MET A 39 6.33 9.51 6.38
CA MET A 39 4.91 9.19 6.25
C MET A 39 4.31 9.80 4.97
N ASP A 40 4.60 11.07 4.72
CA ASP A 40 4.10 11.81 3.57
C ASP A 40 4.62 11.24 2.24
N ALA A 41 5.91 10.88 2.19
CA ALA A 41 6.51 10.23 1.03
C ALA A 41 5.88 8.84 0.74
N VAL A 42 5.62 8.05 1.78
CA VAL A 42 4.94 6.75 1.64
C VAL A 42 3.51 6.93 1.12
N LEU A 43 2.78 7.93 1.63
CA LEU A 43 1.42 8.22 1.16
C LEU A 43 1.40 8.65 -0.32
N GLU A 44 2.34 9.49 -0.74
CA GLU A 44 2.47 9.92 -2.14
C GLU A 44 2.74 8.76 -3.07
N GLU A 45 3.73 7.93 -2.76
CA GLU A 45 4.09 6.80 -3.62
C GLU A 45 2.99 5.73 -3.63
N GLY A 46 2.34 5.47 -2.49
CA GLY A 46 1.19 4.57 -2.42
C GLY A 46 0.00 5.08 -3.25
N GLY A 47 -0.24 6.40 -3.24
CA GLY A 47 -1.23 7.05 -4.10
C GLY A 47 -0.90 6.88 -5.58
N ARG A 48 0.34 7.18 -5.97
CA ARG A 48 0.83 7.02 -7.35
C ARG A 48 0.66 5.59 -7.84
N LEU A 49 1.01 4.59 -7.03
CA LEU A 49 0.87 3.18 -7.39
C LEU A 49 -0.60 2.81 -7.64
N CYS A 50 -1.51 3.24 -6.77
CA CYS A 50 -2.94 2.97 -6.94
C CYS A 50 -3.49 3.59 -8.23
N GLU A 51 -3.08 4.82 -8.55
CA GLU A 51 -3.55 5.56 -9.72
C GLU A 51 -2.96 5.05 -11.04
N GLN A 52 -1.68 4.66 -11.05
CA GLN A 52 -0.96 4.32 -12.28
C GLN A 52 -1.02 2.82 -12.59
N GLU A 53 -0.90 1.96 -11.59
CA GLU A 53 -0.82 0.50 -11.79
C GLU A 53 -2.17 -0.18 -11.51
N PHE A 54 -2.75 0.03 -10.32
CA PHE A 54 -3.94 -0.71 -9.92
C PHE A 54 -5.21 -0.25 -10.63
N LEU A 55 -5.39 1.06 -10.85
CA LEU A 55 -6.52 1.56 -11.61
C LEU A 55 -6.54 1.02 -13.05
N ALA A 56 -5.36 0.86 -13.66
CA ALA A 56 -5.21 0.37 -15.04
C ALA A 56 -5.73 -1.07 -15.20
N VAL A 57 -5.57 -1.91 -14.18
CA VAL A 57 -6.00 -3.31 -14.20
C VAL A 57 -7.37 -3.54 -13.59
N ASN A 58 -7.96 -2.55 -12.89
CA ASN A 58 -9.22 -2.73 -12.19
C ASN A 58 -10.38 -3.16 -13.12
N GLY A 59 -10.47 -2.56 -14.32
CA GLY A 59 -11.50 -2.90 -15.30
C GLY A 59 -11.32 -4.30 -15.90
N SER A 60 -10.11 -4.63 -16.36
CA SER A 60 -9.83 -5.97 -16.90
C SER A 60 -9.97 -7.07 -15.85
N GLY A 61 -9.69 -6.74 -14.59
CA GLY A 61 -9.85 -7.62 -13.44
C GLY A 61 -11.28 -8.13 -13.29
N ASP A 62 -12.24 -7.20 -13.31
CA ASP A 62 -13.67 -7.48 -13.18
C ASP A 62 -14.21 -8.21 -14.42
N GLU A 63 -13.87 -7.72 -15.61
CA GLU A 63 -14.42 -8.26 -16.87
C GLU A 63 -13.92 -9.68 -17.19
N GLN A 64 -12.65 -9.97 -16.93
CA GLN A 64 -12.02 -11.22 -17.34
C GLN A 64 -12.12 -12.31 -16.27
N GLY A 65 -11.98 -11.92 -15.00
CA GLY A 65 -11.89 -12.83 -13.86
C GLY A 65 -10.69 -13.80 -13.93
N CYS A 66 -10.54 -14.62 -12.89
CA CYS A 66 -9.56 -15.70 -12.89
C CYS A 66 -10.13 -16.95 -13.58
N ARG A 67 -9.27 -17.68 -14.30
CA ARG A 67 -9.63 -18.94 -14.97
C ARG A 67 -8.88 -20.09 -14.36
N TYR A 68 -9.61 -21.15 -13.98
CA TYR A 68 -9.04 -22.41 -13.53
C TYR A 68 -9.00 -23.40 -14.70
N ASP A 69 -7.83 -23.98 -14.93
CA ASP A 69 -7.61 -25.07 -15.88
C ASP A 69 -7.57 -26.40 -15.11
N VAL A 70 -8.53 -27.28 -15.40
CA VAL A 70 -8.69 -28.56 -14.71
C VAL A 70 -7.59 -29.56 -15.10
N ASP A 71 -7.08 -29.49 -16.33
CA ASP A 71 -6.10 -30.44 -16.85
C ASP A 71 -4.71 -30.13 -16.31
N THR A 72 -4.34 -28.85 -16.28
CA THR A 72 -3.06 -28.39 -15.73
C THR A 72 -3.11 -28.13 -14.22
N GLN A 73 -4.31 -28.07 -13.64
CA GLN A 73 -4.57 -27.69 -12.24
C GLN A 73 -4.01 -26.30 -11.89
N THR A 74 -3.99 -25.38 -12.84
CA THR A 74 -3.45 -24.02 -12.65
C THR A 74 -4.53 -22.94 -12.71
N VAL A 75 -4.27 -21.80 -12.07
CA VAL A 75 -5.12 -20.61 -12.15
C VAL A 75 -4.39 -19.52 -12.94
N THR A 76 -5.06 -18.95 -13.94
CA THR A 76 -4.56 -17.80 -14.70
C THR A 76 -5.31 -16.54 -14.28
N THR A 77 -4.57 -15.48 -13.99
CA THR A 77 -5.09 -14.16 -13.63
C THR A 77 -5.43 -13.33 -14.87
N PRO A 78 -6.29 -12.30 -14.72
CA PRO A 78 -6.56 -11.31 -15.78
C PRO A 78 -5.28 -10.65 -16.32
N ALA A 79 -5.37 -10.14 -17.55
CA ALA A 79 -4.26 -9.42 -18.18
C ALA A 79 -3.85 -8.18 -17.36
N GLY A 80 -2.54 -7.97 -17.22
CA GLY A 80 -1.94 -6.84 -16.49
C GLY A 80 -1.76 -7.07 -14.99
N TYR A 81 -2.47 -8.01 -14.37
CA TYR A 81 -2.39 -8.25 -12.92
C TYR A 81 -1.02 -8.73 -12.47
N LYS A 82 -0.33 -9.54 -13.30
CA LYS A 82 0.99 -10.04 -12.97
C LYS A 82 2.01 -8.90 -12.92
N GLU A 83 1.94 -8.00 -13.89
CA GLU A 83 2.81 -6.82 -14.00
C GLU A 83 2.53 -5.84 -12.85
N ALA A 84 1.26 -5.55 -12.56
CA ALA A 84 0.88 -4.70 -11.43
C ALA A 84 1.31 -5.30 -10.08
N TYR A 85 1.19 -6.62 -9.90
CA TYR A 85 1.67 -7.31 -8.71
C TYR A 85 3.20 -7.25 -8.60
N GLN A 86 3.91 -7.38 -9.71
CA GLN A 86 5.36 -7.27 -9.74
C GLN A 86 5.81 -5.85 -9.35
N ALA A 87 5.17 -4.80 -9.86
CA ALA A 87 5.43 -3.42 -9.45
C ALA A 87 5.18 -3.20 -7.94
N PHE A 88 4.09 -3.77 -7.40
CA PHE A 88 3.79 -3.75 -5.97
C PHE A 88 4.87 -4.48 -5.13
N ALA A 89 5.34 -5.63 -5.60
CA ALA A 89 6.38 -6.41 -4.93
C ALA A 89 7.74 -5.70 -4.97
N GLU A 90 8.16 -5.21 -6.13
CA GLU A 90 9.43 -4.50 -6.33
C GLU A 90 9.46 -3.15 -5.59
N GLY A 91 8.32 -2.50 -5.42
CA GLY A 91 8.18 -1.31 -4.56
C GLY A 91 8.32 -1.61 -3.06
N GLY A 92 8.40 -2.88 -2.66
CA GLY A 92 8.56 -3.30 -1.26
C GLY A 92 7.27 -3.19 -0.44
N TRP A 93 6.11 -3.06 -1.10
CA TRP A 93 4.84 -2.86 -0.43
C TRP A 93 4.31 -4.13 0.28
N LEU A 94 4.73 -5.31 -0.18
CA LEU A 94 4.44 -6.60 0.49
C LEU A 94 4.93 -6.66 1.93
N GLY A 95 6.02 -5.94 2.24
CA GLY A 95 6.67 -5.90 3.55
C GLY A 95 6.43 -4.61 4.32
N ILE A 96 5.54 -3.72 3.87
CA ILE A 96 5.40 -2.39 4.48
C ILE A 96 5.03 -2.42 5.97
N SER A 97 4.32 -3.48 6.38
CA SER A 97 3.93 -3.74 7.76
C SER A 97 4.73 -4.84 8.45
N MET A 98 5.83 -5.30 7.86
CA MET A 98 6.66 -6.36 8.43
C MET A 98 7.86 -5.80 9.18
N ASP A 99 8.33 -6.55 10.18
CA ASP A 99 9.57 -6.23 10.88
C ASP A 99 10.77 -6.31 9.90
N GLU A 100 11.74 -5.42 10.10
CA GLU A 100 12.92 -5.28 9.24
C GLU A 100 13.77 -6.56 9.21
N THR A 101 13.76 -7.36 10.27
CA THR A 101 14.45 -8.66 10.31
C THR A 101 13.94 -9.63 9.24
N TRP A 102 12.73 -9.41 8.72
CA TRP A 102 12.11 -10.18 7.64
C TRP A 102 12.05 -9.39 6.31
N GLY A 103 12.75 -8.27 6.20
CA GLY A 103 12.80 -7.44 5.01
C GLY A 103 11.67 -6.41 4.90
N GLY A 104 10.98 -6.11 6.00
CA GLY A 104 9.95 -5.07 6.02
C GLY A 104 10.49 -3.64 6.12
N LYS A 105 9.58 -2.66 6.17
CA LYS A 105 9.91 -1.21 6.20
C LYS A 105 9.80 -0.65 7.63
N PRO A 106 10.55 0.43 8.00
CA PRO A 106 10.48 1.04 9.33
C PRO A 106 9.06 1.47 9.78
N CYS A 107 8.18 1.77 8.81
CA CYS A 107 6.79 2.13 9.06
C CYS A 107 5.90 0.98 9.56
N HIS A 108 6.40 -0.26 9.65
CA HIS A 108 5.61 -1.41 10.11
C HIS A 108 5.02 -1.23 11.51
N THR A 109 5.75 -0.50 12.33
CA THR A 109 5.39 -0.22 13.71
C THR A 109 4.14 0.66 13.79
N PHE A 110 3.80 1.48 12.78
CA PHE A 110 2.61 2.35 12.77
C PHE A 110 1.31 1.58 13.10
N TRP A 111 1.25 0.27 12.85
CA TRP A 111 0.07 -0.54 13.16
C TRP A 111 0.02 -1.09 14.59
N ASP A 112 1.06 -0.90 15.40
CA ASP A 112 1.21 -1.35 16.81
C ASP A 112 0.92 -0.25 17.83
N LEU A 113 0.27 0.84 17.41
CA LEU A 113 0.11 2.04 18.23
C LEU A 113 -0.83 1.83 19.44
N PRO A 114 -0.56 2.51 20.57
CA PRO A 114 -1.15 2.19 21.87
C PRO A 114 -2.68 2.39 21.97
N TRP A 115 -3.32 3.08 21.02
CA TRP A 115 -4.77 3.26 20.96
C TRP A 115 -5.54 2.08 20.34
N LYS A 116 -4.86 1.02 19.89
CA LYS A 116 -5.49 -0.24 19.45
C LYS A 116 -5.92 -1.17 20.61
N ARG A 117 -6.12 -0.64 21.82
CA ARG A 117 -6.69 -1.37 22.97
C ARG A 117 -8.11 -0.93 23.26
#